data_AF-A0A6B1C0H7-F1
#
_entry.id   AF-A0A6B1C0H7-F1
#
_cell.length_a   1.000
_cell.length_b   1.000
_cell.length_c   1.000
_cell.angle_alpha   90.00
_cell.angle_beta   90.00
_cell.angle_gamma   90.00
#
_symmetry.space_group_name_H-M   'P 1'
#
loop_
_entity.id
_entity.type
_entity.pdbx_description
1 polymer ?
#
loop_
_entity_poly.entity_id
_entity_poly.type
_entity_poly.pdbx_seq_one_letter_code
_entity_poly.pdbx_strand_id
1 'polypeptide(L)' 'MLPNEPAELVRVDGHFKELGLDIGDYQSANAVADLLMEHPKLMQRPVVVRGNRAVIARPSELVEELL' A
#
# COMPACT_ATOMS: atom_id res chain seq x y z
N MET A 1 -10.57 6.86 3.37
CA MET A 1 -10.14 5.82 4.32
C MET A 1 -9.98 4.53 3.57
N LEU A 2 -8.82 3.89 3.75
CA LEU A 2 -8.57 2.54 3.31
C LEU A 2 -9.16 1.59 4.37
N PRO A 3 -9.85 0.51 3.97
CA PRO A 3 -10.37 -0.48 4.91
C PRO A 3 -9.28 -1.42 5.45
N ASN A 4 -8.15 -1.50 4.76
CA ASN A 4 -7.00 -2.35 5.09
C ASN A 4 -5.99 -1.68 6.03
N GLU A 5 -5.13 -2.48 6.64
CA GLU A 5 -4.00 -1.96 7.41
C GLU A 5 -3.06 -1.14 6.50
N PRO A 6 -2.53 0.01 6.94
CA PRO A 6 -1.67 0.86 6.12
C PRO A 6 -0.49 0.10 5.50
N ALA A 7 0.08 -0.86 6.24
CA ALA A 7 1.19 -1.69 5.78
C ALA A 7 0.88 -2.47 4.49
N GLU A 8 -0.40 -2.77 4.21
CA GLU A 8 -0.80 -3.47 2.99
C GLU A 8 -0.60 -2.62 1.72
N LEU A 9 -0.43 -1.30 1.85
CA LEU A 9 -0.02 -0.44 0.72
C LEU A 9 1.42 -0.70 0.26
N VAL A 10 2.23 -1.34 1.09
CA VAL A 10 3.62 -1.68 0.76
C VAL A 10 3.64 -3.03 0.06
N ARG A 11 4.19 -3.04 -1.15
CA ARG A 11 4.44 -4.23 -1.94
C ARG A 11 5.69 -4.93 -1.40
N VAL A 12 5.48 -6.11 -0.83
CA VAL A 12 6.56 -6.98 -0.37
C VAL A 12 6.98 -7.90 -1.52
N ASP A 13 7.94 -7.45 -2.33
CA ASP A 13 8.49 -8.20 -3.46
C ASP A 13 10.03 -8.30 -3.40
N GLY A 14 10.67 -8.66 -4.51
CA GLY A 14 12.13 -8.71 -4.59
C GLY A 14 12.80 -7.35 -4.28
N HIS A 15 12.17 -6.24 -4.68
CA HIS A 15 12.70 -4.90 -4.46
C HIS A 15 12.67 -4.54 -2.97
N PHE A 16 11.61 -4.94 -2.26
CA PHE A 16 11.53 -4.79 -0.81
C PHE A 16 12.70 -5.49 -0.10
N LYS A 17 13.02 -6.72 -0.53
CA LYS A 17 14.15 -7.49 0.03
C LYS A 17 15.51 -6.90 -0.33
N GLU A 18 15.68 -6.39 -1.55
CA GLU A 18 16.92 -5.74 -2.00
C GLU A 18 17.23 -4.48 -1.20
N LEU A 19 16.20 -3.76 -0.74
CA LEU A 19 16.33 -2.59 0.11
C LEU A 19 16.66 -2.93 1.58
N GLY A 20 16.62 -4.23 1.95
CA GLY A 20 16.94 -4.68 3.31
C GLY A 20 15.94 -4.23 4.37
N LEU A 21 14.71 -3.93 3.97
CA LEU A 21 13.64 -3.46 4.85
C LEU A 21 13.02 -4.62 5.64
N ASP A 22 12.66 -4.38 6.90
CA ASP A 22 11.85 -5.29 7.71
C ASP A 22 10.39 -4.81 7.78
N ILE A 23 9.46 -5.75 7.86
CA ILE A 23 8.03 -5.46 8.04
C ILE A 23 7.80 -4.70 9.36
N GLY A 24 8.64 -4.92 10.37
CA GLY A 24 8.64 -4.21 11.65
C GLY A 24 8.96 -2.72 11.55
N ASP A 25 9.53 -2.23 10.45
CA ASP A 25 10.04 -0.86 10.34
C ASP A 25 8.94 0.18 10.07
N TYR A 26 7.75 -0.23 9.61
CA TYR A 26 6.68 0.67 9.17
C TYR A 26 5.29 0.35 9.75
N GLN A 27 5.21 0.25 11.08
CA GLN A 27 3.99 -0.17 11.78
C GLN A 27 2.87 0.90 11.86
N SER A 28 3.11 2.14 11.41
CA SER A 28 2.12 3.22 11.47
C SER A 28 1.81 3.79 10.09
N ALA A 29 0.64 4.42 9.95
CA ALA A 29 0.24 5.07 8.69
C ALA A 29 1.25 6.13 8.22
N ASN A 30 1.83 6.89 9.16
CA ASN A 30 2.85 7.89 8.83
C ASN A 30 4.15 7.22 8.38
N ALA A 31 4.61 6.19 9.09
CA ALA A 31 5.82 5.46 8.70
C ALA A 31 5.68 4.78 7.32
N VAL A 32 4.49 4.26 7.01
CA VAL A 32 4.18 3.76 5.66
C VAL A 32 4.23 4.89 4.64
N ALA A 33 3.63 6.05 4.93
CA ALA A 33 3.66 7.18 4.01
C ALA A 33 5.09 7.65 3.74
N ASP A 34 5.91 7.79 4.78
CA ASP A 34 7.32 8.17 4.68
C ASP A 34 8.12 7.16 3.84
N LEU A 35 7.95 5.86 4.13
CA LEU A 35 8.58 4.79 3.35
C LEU A 35 8.19 4.83 1.87
N LEU A 36 6.91 5.05 1.56
CA LEU A 36 6.43 5.11 0.18
C LEU A 36 6.85 6.42 -0.53
N MET A 37 7.10 7.50 0.21
CA MET A 37 7.69 8.73 -0.32
C MET A 37 9.16 8.53 -0.69
N GLU A 38 9.92 7.81 0.14
CA GLU A 38 11.32 7.47 -0.12
C GLU A 38 11.48 6.41 -1.23
N HIS A 39 10.58 5.42 -1.25
CA HIS A 39 10.61 4.30 -2.19
C HIS A 39 9.27 4.10 -2.92
N PRO A 40 8.88 5.00 -3.87
CA PRO A 40 7.58 4.95 -4.54
C PRO A 40 7.31 3.64 -5.32
N LYS A 41 8.36 2.90 -5.69
CA LYS A 41 8.24 1.59 -6.36
C LYS A 41 7.62 0.52 -5.47
N LEU A 42 7.72 0.67 -4.15
CA LEU A 42 7.10 -0.22 -3.18
C LEU A 42 5.59 0.01 -3.07
N MET A 43 5.00 1.03 -3.66
CA MET A 43 3.56 1.25 -3.55
C MET A 43 2.77 0.16 -4.29
N GLN A 44 1.76 -0.42 -3.64
CA GLN A 44 0.78 -1.27 -4.29
C GLN A 44 0.03 -0.50 -5.36
N ARG A 45 -0.21 -1.15 -6.50
CA ARG A 45 -0.95 -0.59 -7.64
C ARG A 45 -1.69 -1.69 -8.38
N PRO A 46 -2.96 -1.50 -8.79
CA PRO A 46 -3.72 -0.25 -8.68
C PRO A 46 -4.30 0.00 -7.28
N VAL A 47 -4.31 1.26 -6.86
CA VAL A 47 -5.09 1.76 -5.71
C VAL A 47 -6.14 2.69 -6.28
N VAL A 48 -7.41 2.42 -6.01
CA VAL A 48 -8.53 3.18 -6.54
C VAL A 48 -9.15 3.99 -5.41
N VAL A 49 -9.49 5.25 -5.68
CA VAL A 49 -10.11 6.17 -4.70
C VAL A 49 -11.42 6.68 -5.28
N ARG A 50 -12.52 6.57 -4.53
CA ARG A 50 -13.83 7.13 -4.88
C ARG A 50 -14.40 7.88 -3.67
N GLY A 51 -14.49 9.21 -3.79
CA GLY A 51 -14.93 10.07 -2.69
C GLY A 51 -14.02 9.92 -1.48
N ASN A 52 -14.58 9.51 -0.34
CA ASN A 52 -13.83 9.29 0.90
C ASN A 52 -13.37 7.82 1.10
N ARG A 53 -13.55 6.94 0.11
CA ARG A 53 -13.18 5.51 0.17
C ARG A 53 -12.04 5.20 -0.79
N ALA A 54 -11.21 4.23 -0.43
CA ALA A 54 -10.14 3.73 -1.28
C ALA A 54 -10.00 2.21 -1.14
N VAL A 55 -9.52 1.53 -2.17
CA VAL A 55 -9.25 0.07 -2.17
C VAL A 55 -7.94 -0.24 -2.90
N ILE A 56 -7.20 -1.23 -2.41
CA ILE A 56 -6.07 -1.82 -3.13
C ILE A 56 -6.67 -2.85 -4.10
N ALA A 57 -6.78 -2.49 -5.39
CA ALA A 57 -7.48 -3.29 -6.40
C ALA A 57 -6.56 -4.40 -6.97
N ARG A 58 -6.12 -5.30 -6.08
CA ARG A 58 -5.36 -6.50 -6.42
C ARG A 58 -6.05 -7.74 -5.81
N PRO A 59 -6.82 -8.50 -6.59
CA PRO A 59 -7.00 -8.40 -8.04
C PRO A 59 -7.95 -7.24 -8.44
N SER A 60 -8.01 -6.90 -9.74
CA SER A 60 -8.66 -5.67 -10.24
C SER A 60 -10.14 -5.56 -9.90
N GLU A 61 -10.82 -6.70 -9.70
CA GLU A 61 -12.24 -6.82 -9.44
C GLU A 61 -12.63 -6.22 -8.08
N LEU A 62 -11.68 -6.07 -7.15
CA LEU A 62 -11.92 -5.41 -5.85
C LEU A 62 -12.34 -3.93 -6.00
N VAL A 63 -12.18 -3.33 -7.19
CA VAL A 63 -12.74 -2.02 -7.48
C VAL A 63 -14.27 -1.97 -7.32
N GLU A 64 -14.96 -3.11 -7.47
CA GLU A 64 -16.41 -3.22 -7.29
C GLU A 64 -16.85 -2.86 -5.86
N GLU A 65 -15.97 -2.99 -4.86
CA GLU A 65 -16.26 -2.56 -3.49
C GLU A 65 -16.51 -1.06 -3.37
N LEU A 66 -16.00 -0.26 -4.32
CA LEU A 66 -16.21 1.18 -4.37
C LEU A 66 -17.49 1.59 -5.07
N LEU A 67 -18.24 0.68 -5.72
CA LEU A 67 -19.48 0.98 -6.45
C LEU A 67 -20.65 1.30 -5.51
#